data_AF-A0ABD3UBY1-F1
#
_entry.id   AF-A0ABD3UBY1-F1
#
_cell.length_a   1.000
_cell.length_b   1.000
_cell.length_c   1.000
_cell.angle_alpha   90.00
_cell.angle_beta   90.00
_cell.angle_gamma   90.00
#
_symmetry.space_group_name_H-M   'P 1'
#
loop_
_entity.id
_entity.type
_entity.pdbx_description
1 polymer ?
#
loop_
_entity_poly.entity_id
_entity_poly.type
_entity_poly.pdbx_seq_one_letter_code
_entity_poly.pdbx_strand_id
1 'polypeptide(L)' 'MKFLSAAIVFFIILTASSGLNETLSIWIPEHRCIEKNDLGKCYSNKCMQKCSGKPLGHGRCIRNYCICSYYCQEPPK' A
#
# COMPACT_ATOMS: atom_id res chain seq x y z
N MET A 1 -20.69 25.88 -26.42
CA MET A 1 -21.23 25.05 -25.32
C MET A 1 -21.00 23.54 -25.48
N LYS A 2 -20.90 22.97 -26.70
CA LYS A 2 -20.63 21.52 -26.90
C LYS A 2 -19.24 21.04 -26.46
N PHE A 3 -18.21 21.87 -26.60
CA PHE A 3 -16.82 21.51 -26.24
C PHE A 3 -16.59 21.44 -24.72
N LEU A 4 -17.36 22.17 -23.93
CA LEU A 4 -17.27 22.16 -22.47
C LEU A 4 -17.73 20.82 -21.88
N SER A 5 -18.74 20.18 -22.49
CA SER A 5 -19.22 18.85 -22.09
C SER A 5 -18.22 17.74 -22.38
N ALA A 6 -17.48 17.81 -23.50
CA ALA A 6 -16.49 16.78 -23.84
C ALA A 6 -15.29 16.79 -22.87
N ALA A 7 -14.84 17.98 -22.46
CA ALA A 7 -13.75 18.11 -21.49
C ALA A 7 -14.14 17.54 -20.11
N ILE A 8 -15.36 17.82 -19.64
CA ILE A 8 -15.86 17.30 -18.36
C ILE A 8 -15.95 15.77 -18.38
N VAL A 9 -16.45 15.18 -19.48
CA VAL A 9 -16.52 13.72 -19.62
C VAL A 9 -15.13 13.08 -19.65
N PHE A 10 -14.15 13.71 -20.31
CA PHE A 10 -12.76 13.24 -20.32
C PHE A 10 -12.13 13.22 -18.92
N PHE A 11 -12.39 14.24 -18.09
CA PHE A 11 -11.91 14.28 -16.71
C PHE A 11 -12.55 13.21 -15.81
N ILE A 12 -13.81 12.85 -16.03
CA ILE A 12 -14.49 11.79 -15.27
C ILE A 12 -13.90 10.40 -15.61
N ILE A 13 -13.49 10.17 -16.86
CA ILE A 13 -12.89 8.88 -17.26
C ILE A 13 -11.48 8.71 -16.67
N LEU A 14 -10.71 9.80 -16.58
CA LEU A 14 -9.34 9.76 -16.04
C LEU A 14 -9.26 9.48 -14.53
N THR A 15 -10.29 9.83 -13.76
CA THR A 15 -10.29 9.57 -12.30
C THR A 15 -10.60 8.10 -11.98
N ALA A 16 -11.35 7.41 -12.86
CA ALA A 16 -11.74 6.01 -12.64
C ALA A 16 -10.59 4.99 -12.82
N SER A 17 -9.47 5.35 -13.45
CA SER A 17 -8.34 4.45 -13.69
C SER A 17 -7.31 4.41 -12.56
N SER A 18 -7.47 5.25 -11.52
CA SER A 18 -6.52 5.36 -10.40
C SER A 18 -6.82 4.38 -9.27
N GLY A 19 -6.88 3.08 -9.56
CA GLY A 19 -7.15 2.10 -8.52
C GLY A 19 -6.98 0.66 -8.95
N LEU A 20 -5.74 0.20 -9.10
CA LEU A 20 -5.26 -1.13 -8.73
C LEU A 20 -3.78 -1.27 -9.16
N ASN A 21 -2.85 -0.74 -8.36
CA ASN A 21 -1.45 -1.13 -8.42
C ASN A 21 -1.15 -1.96 -7.17
N GLU A 22 -1.72 -3.15 -7.08
CA GLU A 22 -1.14 -4.17 -6.18
C GLU A 22 0.10 -4.71 -6.89
N THR A 23 1.23 -4.02 -6.70
CA THR A 23 2.55 -4.55 -7.03
C THR A 23 2.73 -5.83 -6.22
N LEU A 24 2.69 -6.98 -6.90
CA LEU A 24 3.07 -8.26 -6.33
C LEU A 24 4.59 -8.22 -6.07
N SER A 25 4.99 -7.66 -4.93
CA SER A 25 6.36 -7.73 -4.46
C SER A 25 6.65 -9.20 -4.14
N ILE A 26 7.48 -9.84 -4.95
CA ILE A 26 8.04 -11.17 -4.65
C ILE A 26 9.06 -10.95 -3.54
N TRP A 27 8.77 -11.48 -2.34
CA TRP A 27 9.65 -11.41 -1.19
C TRP A 27 10.54 -12.64 -1.14
N ILE A 28 11.82 -12.48 -0.77
CA ILE A 28 12.68 -13.62 -0.42
C ILE A 28 12.26 -14.10 0.97
N PRO A 29 11.69 -15.32 1.10
CA PRO A 29 11.02 -15.73 2.33
C PRO A 29 11.96 -15.80 3.54
N GLU A 30 13.22 -16.23 3.36
CA GLU A 30 14.20 -16.31 4.46
C GLU A 30 14.55 -14.94 5.06
N HIS A 31 14.41 -13.84 4.30
CA HIS A 31 14.76 -12.50 4.75
C HIS A 31 13.54 -11.67 5.17
N ARG A 32 12.34 -12.23 5.01
CA ARG A 32 11.09 -11.55 5.29
C ARG A 32 10.73 -11.70 6.77
N CYS A 33 10.56 -10.57 7.43
CA CYS A 33 10.00 -10.49 8.77
C CYS A 33 8.58 -9.91 8.74
N ILE A 34 7.77 -10.38 9.69
CA ILE A 34 6.38 -9.96 9.87
C ILE A 34 6.21 -9.50 11.31
N GLU A 35 5.67 -8.29 11.49
CA GLU A 35 5.30 -7.75 12.79
C GLU A 35 3.79 -7.47 12.82
N LYS A 36 3.13 -7.95 13.87
CA LYS A 36 1.70 -7.75 14.10
C LYS A 36 1.49 -6.81 15.28
N ASN A 37 0.82 -5.69 15.03
CA ASN A 37 0.48 -4.70 16.04
C ASN A 37 -1.04 -4.58 16.18
N ASP A 38 -1.55 -4.69 17.40
CA ASP A 38 -2.95 -4.34 17.69
C ASP A 38 -3.07 -2.81 17.78
N LEU A 39 -3.97 -2.24 16.99
CA LEU A 39 -4.24 -0.80 17.00
C LEU A 39 -5.66 -0.50 17.51
N GLY A 40 -6.48 -1.50 17.83
CA GLY A 40 -7.91 -1.36 18.13
C GLY A 40 -8.75 -0.95 16.91
N LYS A 41 -8.29 0.02 16.12
CA LYS A 41 -8.81 0.40 14.81
C LYS A 41 -7.64 0.63 13.84
N CYS A 42 -7.57 -0.21 12.80
CA CYS A 42 -6.50 -0.11 11.83
C CYS A 42 -6.83 0.91 10.74
N TYR A 43 -5.99 1.94 10.60
CA TYR A 43 -6.07 2.90 9.51
C TYR A 43 -4.92 2.63 8.53
N SER A 44 -5.23 2.31 7.27
CA SER A 44 -4.23 1.89 6.28
C SER A 44 -3.07 2.88 6.14
N ASN A 45 -3.35 4.19 6.08
CA ASN A 45 -2.30 5.22 5.99
C ASN A 45 -1.38 5.23 7.21
N LYS A 46 -1.94 5.10 8.42
CA LYS A 46 -1.14 5.03 9.66
C LYS A 46 -0.33 3.73 9.73
N CYS A 47 -0.93 2.61 9.32
CA CYS A 47 -0.24 1.32 9.27
C CYS A 47 0.94 1.37 8.29
N MET A 48 0.70 1.85 7.07
CA MET A 48 1.75 2.02 6.05
C MET A 48 2.86 2.96 6.52
N GLN A 49 2.52 4.12 7.09
CA GLN A 49 3.51 5.08 7.62
C GLN A 49 4.33 4.49 8.79
N LYS A 50 3.71 3.69 9.65
CA LYS A 50 4.43 2.98 10.72
C LYS A 50 5.41 1.96 10.13
N CYS A 51 5.00 1.23 9.10
CA CYS A 51 5.85 0.21 8.48
C CYS A 51 6.92 0.79 7.54
N SER A 52 6.76 2.00 6.99
CA SER A 52 7.70 2.61 6.05
C SER A 52 9.06 2.97 6.67
N GLY A 53 9.16 3.01 8.00
CA GLY A 53 10.45 3.14 8.70
C GLY A 53 11.31 1.87 8.66
N LYS A 54 10.77 0.75 8.16
CA LYS A 54 11.47 -0.53 8.05
C LYS A 54 11.98 -0.76 6.62
N PRO A 55 13.03 -1.58 6.43
CA PRO A 55 13.60 -1.84 5.10
C PRO A 55 12.56 -2.45 4.14
N LEU A 56 12.26 -1.71 3.06
CA LEU A 56 11.18 -1.99 2.11
C LEU A 56 9.84 -2.35 2.80
N GLY A 57 9.58 -1.75 3.97
CA GLY A 57 8.46 -2.12 4.81
C GLY A 57 7.11 -1.75 4.19
N HIS A 58 6.19 -2.71 4.19
CA HIS A 58 4.82 -2.56 3.70
C HIS A 58 3.82 -2.91 4.81
N GLY A 59 2.88 -2.01 5.06
CA GLY A 59 1.85 -2.17 6.08
C GLY A 59 0.49 -2.53 5.49
N ARG A 60 -0.14 -3.59 6.00
CA ARG A 60 -1.50 -3.99 5.63
C ARG A 60 -2.38 -4.09 6.87
N CYS A 61 -3.57 -3.51 6.81
CA CYS A 61 -4.58 -3.70 7.84
C CYS A 61 -5.30 -5.04 7.66
N ILE A 62 -5.38 -5.83 8.73
CA ILE A 62 -6.20 -7.04 8.81
C ILE A 62 -7.07 -6.91 10.06
N ARG A 63 -8.36 -6.63 9.87
CA ARG A 63 -9.29 -6.26 10.95
C ARG A 63 -8.73 -5.06 11.75
N ASN A 64 -8.46 -5.25 13.04
CA ASN A 64 -7.93 -4.22 13.94
C ASN A 64 -6.40 -4.24 14.06
N TYR A 65 -5.75 -5.18 13.36
CA TYR A 65 -4.31 -5.34 13.38
C TYR A 65 -3.66 -4.63 12.19
N CYS A 66 -2.53 -3.99 12.44
CA CYS A 66 -1.58 -3.61 11.41
C CYS A 66 -0.50 -4.69 11.29
N ILE A 67 -0.37 -5.24 10.09
CA ILE A 67 0.65 -6.22 9.75
C ILE A 67 1.73 -5.51 8.93
N CYS A 68 2.93 -5.37 9.50
CA CYS A 68 4.10 -4.89 8.76
C CYS A 68 4.86 -6.10 8.20
N SER A 69 5.03 -6.15 6.88
CA SER A 69 6.00 -7.03 6.21
C SER A 69 7.22 -6.21 5.82
N TYR A 70 8.42 -6.67 6.15
CA TYR A 70 9.67 -5.94 5.88
C TYR A 70 10.87 -6.89 5.79
N TYR A 71 11.97 -6.42 5.22
CA TYR A 71 13.23 -7.18 5.22
C TYR A 71 13.96 -6.98 6.54
N CYS A 72 14.20 -8.05 7.28
CA CYS A 72 15.00 -8.00 8.52
C CYS A 72 16.50 -8.16 8.27
N GLN A 73 16.86 -8.68 7.11
CA GLN A 73 18.23 -8.67 6.59
C GLN A 73 18.19 -8.11 5.18
N GLU A 74 19.20 -7.32 4.82
CA GLU A 74 19.31 -6.78 3.46
C GLU A 74 19.35 -7.96 2.48
N PRO A 75 18.44 -7.99 1.48
CA PRO A 75 18.47 -9.06 0.49
C PRO A 75 19.80 -8.97 -0.30
N PRO A 76 20.34 -10.12 -0.76
CA PRO A 76 21.52 -10.11 -1.61
C PRO A 76 21.29 -9.22 -2.85
N LYS A 77 22.32 -8.43 -3.20
CA LYS A 77 22.31 -7.50 -4.34
C LYS A 77 22.65 -8.20 -5.64
#